data_AF-A0A1Q7KR91-F1
#
_entry.id   AF-A0A1Q7KR91-F1
#
_cell.length_a   1.000
_cell.length_b   1.000
_cell.length_c   1.000
_cell.angle_alpha   90.00
_cell.angle_beta   90.00
_cell.angle_gamma   90.00
#
_symmetry.space_group_name_H-M   'P 1'
#
loop_
_entity.id
_entity.type
_entity.pdbx_description
1 polymer ?
#
loop_
_entity_poly.entity_id
_entity_poly.type
_entity_poly.pdbx_seq_one_letter_code
_entity_poly.pdbx_strand_id
1 'polypeptide(L)'
;MPIWAIRSQRECVSLREMRELASAAAEALRFQWTKETIRYKKKPSGFSDRCPLANMQRPAGNNLLNEERRRAILEILQREGRVLVADLAQKFETSQVTIRKDLEVLHVHGQIHRTHGGALPAREGALDDPTLREKEKLHRKEKLRIAAAAARLVSEGQVVILDSGTTTTEIARALRHFKNLTIVTNAVNIAAELANSSVEVILTGGTVRKNSFSLVGPIAEETLRRLNADILFLGVDGFDVRYGLSTPNLLEAKVNRVMVEVARRTVAT
;
A
#
# COMPACT_ATOMS: atom_id res chain seq x y z
N MET A 1 -32.94 19.10 35.75
CA MET A 1 -31.63 19.11 35.07
C MET A 1 -31.20 17.67 34.83
N PRO A 2 -30.51 17.28 33.72
CA PRO A 2 -30.17 17.97 32.45
C PRO A 2 -30.89 17.31 31.23
N ILE A 3 -31.35 17.97 30.15
CA ILE A 3 -30.73 18.64 28.97
C ILE A 3 -29.70 17.79 28.19
N TRP A 4 -30.18 16.96 27.26
CA TRP A 4 -29.45 16.49 26.06
C TRP A 4 -30.43 16.45 24.87
N ALA A 5 -30.52 17.57 24.15
CA ALA A 5 -31.08 17.64 22.80
C ALA A 5 -30.51 18.89 22.11
N ILE A 6 -29.92 18.73 20.92
CA ILE A 6 -30.15 19.52 19.69
C ILE A 6 -29.03 19.25 18.64
N ARG A 7 -29.46 18.61 17.55
CA ARG A 7 -29.09 18.71 16.11
C ARG A 7 -27.63 18.75 15.63
N SER A 8 -27.35 17.85 14.69
CA SER A 8 -26.60 18.15 13.46
C SER A 8 -27.28 17.41 12.28
N GLN A 9 -28.00 18.17 11.44
CA GLN A 9 -28.44 17.72 10.12
C GLN A 9 -27.23 17.76 9.18
N ARG A 10 -26.88 16.63 8.56
CA ARG A 10 -25.99 16.59 7.40
C ARG A 10 -26.87 16.48 6.16
N GLU A 11 -26.82 17.49 5.30
CA GLU A 11 -27.43 17.44 3.98
C GLU A 11 -26.73 16.39 3.11
N CYS A 12 -27.52 15.46 2.59
CA CYS A 12 -27.12 14.39 1.69
C CYS A 12 -27.28 14.89 0.26
N VAL A 13 -26.17 14.99 -0.49
CA VAL A 13 -26.19 15.32 -1.92
C VAL A 13 -27.03 14.27 -2.67
N SER A 14 -27.90 14.73 -3.57
CA SER A 14 -29.05 13.97 -4.05
C SER A 14 -28.69 12.73 -4.88
N LEU A 15 -29.46 11.66 -4.67
CA LEU A 15 -29.36 10.33 -5.33
C LEU A 15 -29.43 10.35 -6.88
N ARG A 16 -29.70 11.50 -7.51
CA ARG A 16 -29.72 11.63 -8.98
C ARG A 16 -28.32 11.81 -9.57
N GLU A 17 -27.42 12.53 -8.90
CA GLU A 17 -26.06 12.78 -9.40
C GLU A 17 -25.15 11.55 -9.29
N MET A 18 -25.38 10.68 -8.29
CA MET A 18 -24.65 9.40 -8.17
C MET A 18 -25.07 8.35 -9.21
N ARG A 19 -26.28 8.46 -9.79
CA ARG A 19 -26.79 7.50 -10.78
C ARG A 19 -26.15 7.70 -12.16
N GLU A 20 -25.82 8.92 -12.54
CA GLU A 20 -25.16 9.19 -13.83
C GLU A 20 -23.69 8.72 -13.83
N LEU A 21 -23.00 8.78 -12.68
CA LEU A 21 -21.63 8.28 -12.54
C LEU A 21 -21.54 6.75 -12.43
N ALA A 22 -22.59 6.09 -11.90
CA ALA A 22 -22.65 4.63 -11.81
C ALA A 22 -22.94 3.95 -13.17
N SER A 23 -23.58 4.65 -14.11
CA SER A 23 -23.89 4.10 -15.44
C SER A 23 -22.64 3.89 -16.31
N ALA A 24 -21.57 4.65 -16.09
CA ALA A 24 -20.33 4.53 -16.88
C ALA A 24 -19.42 3.37 -16.44
N ALA A 25 -19.62 2.82 -15.24
CA ALA A 25 -18.78 1.74 -14.68
C ALA A 25 -19.39 0.33 -14.83
N ALA A 26 -20.68 0.23 -15.15
CA ALA A 26 -21.42 -1.04 -15.14
C ALA A 26 -21.35 -1.86 -16.45
N GLU A 27 -20.78 -1.32 -17.53
CA GLU A 27 -20.71 -2.01 -18.82
C GLU A 27 -19.50 -2.94 -19.00
N ALA A 28 -18.51 -2.93 -18.09
CA ALA A 28 -17.25 -3.65 -18.32
C ALA A 28 -17.13 -5.05 -17.68
N LEU A 29 -18.12 -5.54 -16.91
CA LEU A 29 -17.99 -6.80 -16.16
C LEU A 29 -19.20 -7.72 -16.30
N ARG A 30 -19.46 -8.18 -17.51
CA ARG A 30 -20.23 -9.40 -17.77
C ARG A 30 -19.45 -10.30 -18.69
N PHE A 31 -18.70 -11.29 -18.19
CA PHE A 31 -18.46 -12.55 -18.91
C PHE A 31 -18.02 -13.67 -17.95
N GLN A 32 -18.99 -14.54 -17.66
CA GLN A 32 -18.92 -16.00 -17.46
C GLN A 32 -17.94 -16.62 -16.44
N TRP A 33 -18.53 -17.17 -15.36
CA TRP A 33 -18.04 -18.34 -14.66
C TRP A 33 -18.97 -19.52 -14.97
N THR A 34 -18.44 -20.62 -15.51
CA THR A 34 -19.10 -21.93 -15.55
C THR A 34 -18.33 -22.94 -14.70
N LYS A 35 -19.10 -23.78 -13.99
CA LYS A 35 -18.71 -24.76 -12.97
C LYS A 35 -18.14 -26.04 -13.59
N GLU A 36 -17.15 -26.68 -12.97
CA GLU A 36 -16.89 -28.14 -13.05
C GLU A 36 -15.93 -28.57 -11.91
N THR A 37 -16.43 -29.15 -10.81
CA THR A 37 -16.55 -30.58 -10.44
C THR A 37 -15.23 -31.38 -10.34
N ILE A 38 -14.75 -31.60 -9.11
CA ILE A 38 -13.61 -32.47 -8.76
C ILE A 38 -14.11 -33.90 -8.48
N ARG A 39 -13.58 -34.91 -9.19
CA ARG A 39 -13.66 -36.34 -8.83
C ARG A 39 -12.35 -36.80 -8.22
N TYR A 40 -12.41 -37.29 -6.98
CA TYR A 40 -11.32 -37.96 -6.27
C TYR A 40 -11.20 -39.44 -6.73
N LYS A 41 -9.99 -39.92 -7.06
CA LYS A 41 -9.71 -41.36 -7.27
C LYS A 41 -8.63 -41.86 -6.30
N LYS A 42 -8.92 -43.03 -5.74
CA LYS A 42 -8.20 -43.80 -4.70
C LYS A 42 -6.76 -44.21 -5.09
N LYS A 43 -5.88 -44.26 -4.08
CA LYS A 43 -4.60 -44.98 -4.05
C LYS A 43 -4.79 -46.50 -4.25
N PRO A 44 -3.79 -47.22 -4.81
CA PRO A 44 -3.56 -48.61 -4.46
C PRO A 44 -2.39 -48.77 -3.49
N SER A 45 -2.60 -49.76 -2.64
CA SER A 45 -1.73 -50.38 -1.63
C SER A 45 -0.68 -51.29 -2.25
N GLY A 46 0.51 -51.33 -1.65
CA GLY A 46 1.55 -52.32 -1.98
C GLY A 46 2.83 -52.06 -1.22
N PHE A 47 2.84 -52.39 0.07
CA PHE A 47 4.03 -52.41 0.91
C PHE A 47 4.52 -53.86 0.96
N SER A 48 5.75 -54.13 0.53
CA SER A 48 6.44 -55.38 0.86
C SER A 48 7.91 -55.07 1.12
N ASP A 49 8.34 -55.48 2.31
CA ASP A 49 9.67 -55.32 2.86
C ASP A 49 10.77 -55.93 1.99
N ARG A 50 11.85 -55.15 1.81
CA ARG A 50 13.24 -55.62 1.84
C ARG A 50 14.17 -54.41 1.67
N CYS A 51 14.92 -54.11 2.71
CA CYS A 51 16.06 -53.21 2.65
C CYS A 51 17.32 -54.07 2.50
N PRO A 52 18.08 -53.91 1.40
CA PRO A 52 19.51 -54.19 1.40
C PRO A 52 20.25 -52.87 1.18
N LEU A 53 20.93 -52.41 2.23
CA LEU A 53 22.02 -51.46 2.12
C LEU A 53 23.12 -52.09 1.26
N ALA A 54 23.18 -51.72 -0.02
CA ALA A 54 24.34 -51.95 -0.86
C ALA A 54 24.39 -50.87 -1.95
N ASN A 55 25.34 -49.97 -1.78
CA ASN A 55 26.04 -49.26 -2.85
C ASN A 55 25.17 -48.45 -3.84
N MET A 56 24.91 -47.18 -3.54
CA MET A 56 24.64 -46.18 -4.57
C MET A 56 25.62 -45.03 -4.44
N GLN A 57 26.51 -44.96 -5.42
CA GLN A 57 27.36 -43.82 -5.73
C GLN A 57 26.50 -42.54 -5.73
N ARG A 58 26.98 -41.50 -5.04
CA ARG A 58 26.39 -40.16 -5.12
C ARG A 58 26.40 -39.71 -6.59
N PRO A 59 25.25 -39.44 -7.23
CA PRO A 59 25.28 -38.87 -8.56
C PRO A 59 25.86 -37.46 -8.48
N ALA A 60 26.70 -37.15 -9.45
CA ALA A 60 27.39 -35.88 -9.59
C ALA A 60 26.38 -34.72 -9.51
N GLY A 61 26.53 -33.89 -8.48
CA GLY A 61 25.70 -32.70 -8.31
C GLY A 61 25.88 -31.80 -9.53
N ASN A 62 24.81 -31.64 -10.30
CA ASN A 62 24.74 -30.69 -11.38
C ASN A 62 24.83 -29.28 -10.75
N ASN A 63 26.04 -28.72 -10.73
CA ASN A 63 26.33 -27.48 -10.01
C ASN A 63 25.87 -26.29 -10.87
N LEU A 64 24.55 -26.15 -11.03
CA LEU A 64 23.93 -24.95 -11.60
C LEU A 64 24.42 -23.74 -10.81
N LEU A 65 24.89 -22.70 -11.52
CA LEU A 65 25.28 -21.46 -10.89
C LEU A 65 24.06 -20.89 -10.15
N ASN A 66 24.27 -20.31 -8.97
CA ASN A 66 23.18 -19.84 -8.11
C ASN A 66 22.23 -18.88 -8.85
N GLU A 67 22.75 -18.07 -9.77
CA GLU A 67 21.96 -17.15 -10.60
C GLU A 67 21.12 -17.87 -11.65
N GLU A 68 21.64 -18.93 -12.27
CA GLU A 68 20.90 -19.75 -13.25
C GLU A 68 19.72 -20.45 -12.56
N ARG A 69 19.95 -21.00 -11.35
CA ARG A 69 18.89 -21.61 -10.56
C ARG A 69 17.80 -20.60 -10.19
N ARG A 70 18.18 -19.37 -9.80
CA ARG A 70 17.22 -18.30 -9.49
C ARG A 70 16.41 -17.89 -10.72
N ARG A 71 17.05 -17.77 -11.89
CA ARG A 71 16.37 -17.48 -13.16
C ARG A 71 15.35 -18.58 -13.51
N ALA A 72 15.75 -19.84 -13.39
CA ALA A 72 14.87 -20.98 -13.61
C ALA A 72 13.68 -21.02 -12.62
N ILE A 73 13.90 -20.63 -11.35
CA ILE A 73 12.81 -20.50 -10.36
C ILE A 73 11.79 -19.44 -10.80
N LEU A 74 12.23 -18.29 -11.31
CA LEU A 74 11.34 -17.24 -11.82
C LEU A 74 10.54 -17.70 -13.05
N GLU A 75 11.16 -18.42 -13.97
CA GLU A 75 10.47 -18.97 -15.15
C GLU A 75 9.37 -19.97 -14.75
N ILE A 76 9.67 -20.85 -13.80
CA ILE A 76 8.68 -21.80 -13.25
C ILE A 76 7.52 -21.02 -12.60
N LEU A 77 7.86 -20.00 -11.82
CA LEU A 77 6.87 -19.16 -11.13
C LEU A 77 5.97 -18.39 -12.10
N GLN A 78 6.51 -17.87 -13.20
CA GLN A 78 5.74 -17.21 -14.25
C GLN A 78 4.77 -18.17 -14.94
N ARG A 79 5.19 -19.41 -15.20
CA ARG A 79 4.36 -20.43 -15.86
C ARG A 79 3.29 -21.01 -14.94
N GLU A 80 3.62 -21.25 -13.68
CA GLU A 80 2.79 -22.04 -12.76
C GLU A 80 2.03 -21.16 -11.74
N GLY A 81 2.35 -19.87 -11.66
CA GLY A 81 1.68 -18.88 -10.81
C GLY A 81 1.95 -19.03 -9.30
N ARG A 82 2.69 -20.06 -8.90
CA ARG A 82 3.22 -20.29 -7.54
C ARG A 82 4.33 -21.33 -7.58
N VAL A 83 5.20 -21.32 -6.59
CA VAL A 83 6.21 -22.38 -6.38
C VAL A 83 6.25 -22.80 -4.92
N LEU A 84 6.52 -24.09 -4.66
CA LEU A 84 6.71 -24.63 -3.33
C LEU A 84 8.17 -25.00 -3.09
N VAL A 85 8.67 -24.76 -1.88
CA VAL A 85 10.07 -25.04 -1.50
C VAL A 85 10.42 -26.51 -1.66
N ALA A 86 9.50 -27.42 -1.32
CA ALA A 86 9.70 -28.85 -1.44
C ALA A 86 9.88 -29.29 -2.90
N ASP A 87 9.02 -28.78 -3.79
CA ASP A 87 9.02 -29.13 -5.22
C ASP A 87 10.28 -28.61 -5.92
N LEU A 88 10.69 -27.38 -5.59
CA LEU A 88 11.94 -26.80 -6.12
C LEU A 88 13.17 -27.53 -5.60
N ALA A 89 13.18 -27.94 -4.32
CA ALA A 89 14.29 -28.68 -3.74
C ALA A 89 14.48 -30.04 -4.43
N GLN A 90 13.37 -30.73 -4.73
CA GLN A 90 13.40 -31.97 -5.49
C GLN A 90 13.84 -31.74 -6.94
N LYS A 91 13.30 -30.70 -7.59
CA LYS A 91 13.58 -30.40 -9.01
C LYS A 91 15.03 -30.00 -9.28
N PHE A 92 15.65 -29.23 -8.38
CA PHE A 92 17.03 -28.77 -8.52
C PHE A 92 18.03 -29.63 -7.72
N GLU A 93 17.58 -30.78 -7.20
CA GLU A 93 18.40 -31.72 -6.41
C GLU A 93 19.21 -31.02 -5.30
N THR A 94 18.58 -30.07 -4.61
CA THR A 94 19.22 -29.24 -3.59
C THR A 94 18.44 -29.23 -2.28
N SER A 95 19.04 -28.71 -1.22
CA SER A 95 18.39 -28.65 0.08
C SER A 95 17.26 -27.60 0.10
N GLN A 96 16.22 -27.84 0.88
CA GLN A 96 15.19 -26.83 1.13
C GLN A 96 15.77 -25.55 1.73
N VAL A 97 16.88 -25.64 2.48
CA VAL A 97 17.58 -24.48 3.04
C VAL A 97 18.19 -23.63 1.92
N THR A 98 18.79 -24.26 0.90
CA THR A 98 19.31 -23.59 -0.29
C THR A 98 18.19 -22.88 -1.07
N ILE A 99 17.08 -23.57 -1.31
CA ILE A 99 15.91 -22.96 -1.99
C ILE A 99 15.34 -21.80 -1.17
N ARG A 100 15.20 -21.94 0.16
CA ARG A 100 14.75 -20.82 1.00
C ARG A 100 15.67 -19.61 0.90
N LYS A 101 17.00 -19.83 0.81
CA LYS A 101 17.99 -18.77 0.63
C LYS A 101 17.89 -18.12 -0.76
N ASP A 102 17.65 -18.91 -1.81
CA ASP A 102 17.45 -18.38 -3.16
C ASP A 102 16.15 -17.58 -3.29
N LEU A 103 15.05 -18.06 -2.69
CA LEU A 103 13.78 -17.32 -2.62
C LEU A 103 13.91 -16.06 -1.76
N GLU A 104 14.73 -16.07 -0.71
CA GLU A 104 15.01 -14.87 0.08
C GLU A 104 15.72 -13.81 -0.75
N VAL A 105 16.74 -14.19 -1.52
CA VAL A 105 17.41 -13.24 -2.41
C VAL A 105 16.43 -12.67 -3.45
N LEU A 106 15.65 -13.52 -4.12
CA LEU A 106 14.65 -13.07 -5.09
C LEU A 106 13.58 -12.15 -4.47
N HIS A 107 13.22 -12.39 -3.21
CA HIS A 107 12.26 -11.57 -2.47
C HIS A 107 12.83 -10.20 -2.09
N VAL A 108 14.07 -10.17 -1.57
CA VAL A 108 14.79 -8.91 -1.28
C VAL A 108 14.94 -8.06 -2.54
N HIS A 109 15.07 -8.69 -3.71
CA HIS A 109 15.14 -8.03 -5.01
C HIS A 109 13.76 -7.68 -5.60
N GLY A 110 12.66 -7.91 -4.88
CA GLY A 110 11.30 -7.56 -5.30
C GLY A 110 10.73 -8.41 -6.44
N GLN A 111 11.37 -9.53 -6.79
CA GLN A 111 10.97 -10.34 -7.95
C GLN A 111 9.88 -11.37 -7.60
N ILE A 112 9.70 -11.68 -6.31
CA ILE A 112 8.71 -12.63 -5.79
C ILE A 112 8.18 -12.22 -4.41
N HIS A 113 7.04 -12.77 -4.01
CA HIS A 113 6.52 -12.68 -2.64
C HIS A 113 6.62 -14.02 -1.91
N ARG A 114 7.26 -14.06 -0.73
CA ARG A 114 7.42 -15.30 0.05
C ARG A 114 6.14 -15.67 0.79
N THR A 115 5.92 -16.98 0.92
CA THR A 115 4.90 -17.57 1.80
C THR A 115 5.56 -18.61 2.70
N HIS A 116 4.84 -19.11 3.70
CA HIS A 116 5.36 -20.08 4.67
C HIS A 116 5.95 -21.37 4.05
N GLY A 117 5.56 -21.73 2.83
CA GLY A 117 6.00 -22.95 2.15
C GLY A 117 6.54 -22.75 0.73
N GLY A 118 6.68 -21.52 0.24
CA GLY A 118 6.88 -21.27 -1.18
C GLY A 118 6.99 -19.79 -1.54
N ALA A 119 6.70 -19.48 -2.79
CA ALA A 119 6.62 -18.11 -3.28
C ALA A 119 5.52 -17.94 -4.33
N LEU A 120 5.03 -16.71 -4.43
CA LEU A 120 4.08 -16.23 -5.44
C LEU A 120 4.79 -15.21 -6.35
N PRO A 121 4.31 -14.99 -7.58
CA PRO A 121 4.80 -13.91 -8.43
C PRO A 121 4.79 -12.60 -7.65
N ALA A 122 5.79 -11.75 -7.86
CA ALA A 122 5.61 -10.34 -7.55
C ALA A 122 4.40 -9.88 -8.35
N ARG A 123 3.27 -9.67 -7.67
CA ARG A 123 2.04 -9.22 -8.33
C ARG A 123 2.23 -7.74 -8.61
N GLU A 124 2.49 -7.38 -9.87
CA GLU A 124 2.27 -6.01 -10.33
C GLU A 124 0.80 -5.63 -10.06
N GLY A 125 0.58 -4.68 -9.16
CA GLY A 125 -0.66 -3.88 -9.14
C GLY A 125 -1.67 -4.11 -8.01
N ALA A 126 -1.45 -4.99 -7.02
CA ALA A 126 -2.40 -5.12 -5.90
C ALA A 126 -1.78 -5.16 -4.49
N LEU A 127 -0.46 -5.39 -4.38
CA LEU A 127 0.24 -5.48 -3.08
C LEU A 127 1.52 -4.65 -3.01
N ASP A 128 1.92 -4.01 -4.10
CA ASP A 128 3.01 -3.04 -4.06
C ASP A 128 2.44 -1.74 -3.51
N ASP A 129 2.99 -1.29 -2.38
CA ASP A 129 2.87 0.10 -1.96
C ASP A 129 3.94 0.87 -2.75
N PRO A 130 3.59 1.58 -3.84
CA PRO A 130 4.58 2.21 -4.69
C PRO A 130 5.24 3.35 -3.94
N THR A 131 6.53 3.55 -4.18
CA THR A 131 7.29 4.64 -3.59
C THR A 131 6.68 5.98 -3.96
N LEU A 132 6.92 6.99 -3.12
CA LEU A 132 6.51 8.38 -3.40
C LEU A 132 6.99 8.83 -4.78
N ARG A 133 8.24 8.51 -5.14
CA ARG A 133 8.85 8.88 -6.44
C ARG A 133 8.17 8.22 -7.63
N GLU A 134 7.70 6.98 -7.48
CA GLU A 134 6.92 6.30 -8.52
C GLU A 134 5.55 6.95 -8.65
N LYS A 135 4.86 7.17 -7.52
CA LYS A 135 3.56 7.85 -7.50
C LYS A 135 3.65 9.25 -8.10
N GLU A 136 4.74 10.01 -7.90
CA GLU A 136 4.89 11.40 -8.35
C GLU A 136 4.74 11.57 -9.86
N LYS A 137 5.21 10.58 -10.63
CA LYS A 137 5.17 10.61 -12.11
C LYS A 137 3.77 10.30 -12.67
N LEU A 138 2.92 9.66 -11.89
CA LEU A 138 1.57 9.26 -12.30
C LEU A 138 0.58 10.41 -12.11
N HIS A 139 -0.35 10.56 -13.06
CA HIS A 139 -1.52 11.46 -12.96
C HIS A 139 -1.18 12.90 -12.52
N ARG A 140 -0.06 13.44 -12.99
CA ARG A 140 0.44 14.75 -12.55
C ARG A 140 -0.54 15.88 -12.88
N LYS A 141 -1.19 15.84 -14.04
CA LYS A 141 -2.16 16.86 -14.46
C LYS A 141 -3.37 16.89 -13.52
N GLU A 142 -3.85 15.72 -13.13
CA GLU A 142 -4.96 15.53 -12.20
C GLU A 142 -4.59 16.08 -10.81
N LYS A 143 -3.39 15.76 -10.31
CA LYS A 143 -2.89 16.28 -9.02
C LYS A 143 -2.78 17.78 -8.99
N LEU A 144 -2.31 18.41 -10.07
CA LEU A 144 -2.28 19.87 -10.18
C LEU A 144 -3.69 20.48 -10.15
N ARG A 145 -4.68 19.84 -10.79
CA ARG A 145 -6.09 20.29 -10.72
C ARG A 145 -6.65 20.16 -9.31
N ILE A 146 -6.35 19.06 -8.63
CA ILE A 146 -6.74 18.83 -7.23
C ILE A 146 -6.08 19.90 -6.34
N ALA A 147 -4.80 20.17 -6.52
CA ALA A 147 -4.07 21.19 -5.78
C ALA A 147 -4.68 22.59 -5.93
N ALA A 148 -5.01 22.98 -7.16
CA ALA A 148 -5.69 24.26 -7.41
C ALA A 148 -7.08 24.33 -6.77
N ALA A 149 -7.82 23.22 -6.71
CA ALA A 149 -9.11 23.16 -6.03
C ALA A 149 -8.97 23.21 -4.50
N ALA A 150 -8.01 22.46 -3.95
CA ALA A 150 -7.70 22.45 -2.53
C ALA A 150 -7.29 23.84 -2.03
N ALA A 151 -6.45 24.56 -2.78
CA ALA A 151 -6.01 25.91 -2.42
C ALA A 151 -7.17 26.90 -2.28
N ARG A 152 -8.25 26.74 -3.06
CA ARG A 152 -9.47 27.58 -2.94
C ARG A 152 -10.30 27.30 -1.69
N LEU A 153 -10.05 26.20 -0.99
CA LEU A 153 -10.73 25.86 0.27
C LEU A 153 -10.00 26.42 1.49
N VAL A 154 -8.79 26.96 1.30
CA VAL A 154 -7.93 27.49 2.37
C VAL A 154 -8.02 29.01 2.41
N SER A 155 -8.00 29.56 3.62
CA SER A 155 -7.96 31.00 3.88
C SER A 155 -6.78 31.36 4.77
N GLU A 156 -6.32 32.60 4.68
CA GLU A 156 -5.32 33.14 5.60
C GLU A 156 -5.82 33.04 7.06
N GLY A 157 -4.89 32.82 7.97
CA GLY A 157 -5.08 32.58 9.40
C GLY A 157 -5.43 31.14 9.78
N GLN A 158 -5.55 30.21 8.82
CA GLN A 158 -5.93 28.83 9.10
C GLN A 158 -4.75 27.93 9.47
N VAL A 159 -5.06 26.90 10.24
CA VAL A 159 -4.16 25.75 10.47
C VAL A 159 -4.57 24.61 9.54
N VAL A 160 -3.67 24.21 8.65
CA VAL A 160 -3.90 23.18 7.62
C VAL A 160 -3.04 21.96 7.93
N ILE A 161 -3.63 20.78 8.02
CA ILE A 161 -2.88 19.52 8.02
C ILE A 161 -2.74 19.02 6.58
N LEU A 162 -1.50 18.73 6.17
CA LEU A 162 -1.19 18.01 4.94
C LEU A 162 -0.61 16.64 5.30
N ASP A 163 -1.33 15.57 4.96
CA ASP A 163 -0.75 14.23 5.01
C ASP A 163 0.38 14.07 3.98
N SER A 164 1.16 13.02 4.13
CA SER A 164 2.07 12.52 3.13
C SER A 164 1.36 12.04 1.87
N GLY A 165 2.03 12.21 0.74
CA GLY A 165 1.47 11.83 -0.55
C GLY A 165 1.83 12.80 -1.65
N THR A 166 1.73 12.30 -2.87
CA THR A 166 2.13 13.08 -4.05
C THR A 166 1.09 14.15 -4.40
N THR A 167 -0.19 13.88 -4.16
CA THR A 167 -1.27 14.87 -4.34
C THR A 167 -1.15 15.99 -3.30
N THR A 168 -0.95 15.65 -2.03
CA THR A 168 -0.75 16.63 -0.95
C THR A 168 0.54 17.43 -1.11
N THR A 169 1.57 16.87 -1.74
CA THR A 169 2.78 17.62 -2.15
C THR A 169 2.46 18.73 -3.16
N GLU A 170 1.61 18.47 -4.16
CA GLU A 170 1.17 19.53 -5.08
C GLU A 170 0.28 20.57 -4.38
N ILE A 171 -0.54 20.14 -3.40
CA ILE A 171 -1.31 21.08 -2.56
C ILE A 171 -0.37 22.01 -1.79
N ALA A 172 0.68 21.46 -1.15
CA ALA A 172 1.68 22.26 -0.45
C ALA A 172 2.29 23.34 -1.37
N ARG A 173 2.67 22.96 -2.59
CA ARG A 173 3.20 23.89 -3.59
C ARG A 173 2.21 25.00 -3.95
N ALA A 174 0.92 24.69 -4.04
CA ALA A 174 -0.11 25.70 -4.31
C ALA A 174 -0.32 26.66 -3.11
N LEU A 175 -0.10 26.19 -1.89
CA LEU A 175 -0.27 26.98 -0.65
C LEU A 175 0.96 27.83 -0.27
N ARG A 176 2.13 27.61 -0.91
CA ARG A 176 3.40 28.26 -0.55
C ARG A 176 3.40 29.80 -0.54
N HIS A 177 2.43 30.42 -1.21
CA HIS A 177 2.37 31.87 -1.40
C HIS A 177 1.55 32.59 -0.31
N PHE A 178 0.82 31.83 0.52
CA PHE A 178 0.10 32.38 1.67
C PHE A 178 1.08 33.02 2.66
N LYS A 179 0.60 34.03 3.38
CA LYS A 179 1.43 34.87 4.27
C LYS A 179 1.18 34.63 5.74
N ASN A 180 0.01 34.10 6.08
CA ASN A 180 -0.43 33.83 7.43
C ASN A 180 -1.08 32.45 7.45
N LEU A 181 -0.30 31.40 7.27
CA LEU A 181 -0.81 30.03 7.25
C LEU A 181 0.12 29.15 8.05
N THR A 182 -0.44 28.30 8.92
CA THR A 182 0.32 27.26 9.63
C THR A 182 0.02 25.93 8.98
N ILE A 183 1.04 25.30 8.41
CA ILE A 183 0.97 23.97 7.81
C ILE A 183 1.56 22.96 8.79
N VAL A 184 0.74 22.00 9.21
CA VAL A 184 1.17 20.83 9.97
C VAL A 184 1.30 19.67 9.00
N THR A 185 2.45 18.99 8.97
CA THR A 185 2.63 17.83 8.08
C THR A 185 3.44 16.73 8.74
N ASN A 186 3.15 15.48 8.39
CA ASN A 186 4.00 14.34 8.69
C ASN A 186 5.00 14.06 7.56
N ALA A 187 5.00 14.81 6.46
CA ALA A 187 5.78 14.48 5.28
C ALA A 187 7.09 15.28 5.22
N VAL A 188 8.22 14.58 5.21
CA VAL A 188 9.55 15.20 5.21
C VAL A 188 9.79 16.03 3.94
N ASN A 189 9.32 15.53 2.80
CA ASN A 189 9.44 16.23 1.52
C ASN A 189 8.59 17.51 1.46
N ILE A 190 7.38 17.50 2.06
CA ILE A 190 6.53 18.71 2.12
C ILE A 190 7.16 19.76 3.02
N ALA A 191 7.68 19.36 4.18
CA ALA A 191 8.39 20.28 5.06
C ALA A 191 9.61 20.91 4.37
N ALA A 192 10.39 20.10 3.63
CA ALA A 192 11.52 20.61 2.86
C ALA A 192 11.11 21.56 1.72
N GLU A 193 10.04 21.25 0.99
CA GLU A 193 9.49 22.10 -0.08
C GLU A 193 9.06 23.48 0.45
N LEU A 194 8.49 23.52 1.66
CA LEU A 194 7.97 24.74 2.27
C LEU A 194 8.97 25.49 3.15
N ALA A 195 10.16 24.94 3.39
CA ALA A 195 11.16 25.49 4.33
C ALA A 195 11.58 26.94 4.02
N ASN A 196 11.52 27.34 2.74
CA ASN A 196 11.88 28.69 2.27
C ASN A 196 10.64 29.54 1.92
N SER A 197 9.45 29.15 2.37
CA SER A 197 8.22 29.89 2.13
C SER A 197 7.85 30.79 3.32
N SER A 198 6.82 31.61 3.16
CA SER A 198 6.30 32.47 4.23
C SER A 198 5.33 31.75 5.17
N VAL A 199 4.98 30.50 4.90
CA VAL A 199 4.09 29.73 5.77
C VAL A 199 4.86 29.19 6.96
N GLU A 200 4.22 29.12 8.11
CA GLU A 200 4.76 28.42 9.27
C GLU A 200 4.61 26.92 9.05
N VAL A 201 5.66 26.14 9.31
CA VAL A 201 5.64 24.69 9.07
C VAL A 201 5.94 23.95 10.37
N ILE A 202 5.02 23.08 10.79
CA ILE A 202 5.17 22.16 11.91
C ILE A 202 5.29 20.74 11.36
N LEU A 203 6.45 20.12 11.57
CA LEU A 203 6.70 18.72 11.20
C LEU A 203 6.44 17.83 12.42
N THR A 204 5.58 16.81 12.29
CA THR A 204 5.07 16.03 13.45
C THR A 204 6.15 15.26 14.24
N GLY A 205 7.34 15.04 13.64
CA GLY A 205 8.36 14.15 14.18
C GLY A 205 7.96 12.67 14.11
N GLY A 206 8.83 11.77 14.56
CA GLY A 206 8.58 10.32 14.60
C GLY A 206 9.55 9.50 13.74
N THR A 207 9.13 8.30 13.36
CA THR A 207 9.95 7.37 12.56
C THR A 207 9.65 7.54 11.08
N VAL A 208 10.70 7.69 10.27
CA VAL A 208 10.57 7.85 8.81
C VAL A 208 10.17 6.54 8.15
N ARG A 209 9.04 6.55 7.45
CA ARG A 209 8.66 5.53 6.48
C ARG A 209 9.30 5.83 5.14
N LYS A 210 10.27 5.01 4.75
CA LYS A 210 11.08 5.22 3.53
C LYS A 210 10.27 5.27 2.23
N ASN A 211 9.14 4.56 2.19
CA ASN A 211 8.36 4.43 0.96
C ASN A 211 7.63 5.72 0.58
N SER A 212 6.96 6.34 1.55
CA SER A 212 6.12 7.53 1.39
C SER A 212 6.80 8.81 1.88
N PHE A 213 7.98 8.72 2.52
CA PHE A 213 8.66 9.82 3.18
C PHE A 213 7.80 10.48 4.29
N SER A 214 6.89 9.69 4.86
CA SER A 214 6.02 10.07 5.97
C SER A 214 6.67 9.76 7.32
N LEU A 215 6.32 10.53 8.34
CA LEU A 215 6.69 10.30 9.72
C LEU A 215 5.53 9.62 10.43
N VAL A 216 5.83 8.49 11.07
CA VAL A 216 4.82 7.65 11.72
C VAL A 216 5.22 7.26 13.14
N GLY A 217 4.26 6.68 13.86
CA GLY A 217 4.46 6.13 15.20
C GLY A 217 4.03 7.08 16.32
N PRO A 218 4.23 6.66 17.59
CA PRO A 218 3.63 7.33 18.74
C PRO A 218 3.99 8.81 18.88
N ILE A 219 5.22 9.20 18.53
CA ILE A 219 5.66 10.61 18.57
C ILE A 219 4.84 11.47 17.59
N ALA A 220 4.66 10.99 16.35
CA ALA A 220 3.85 11.71 15.35
C ALA A 220 2.41 11.85 15.81
N GLU A 221 1.83 10.77 16.34
CA GLU A 221 0.47 10.76 16.86
C GLU A 221 0.29 11.73 18.04
N GLU A 222 1.22 11.75 19.00
CA GLU A 222 1.15 12.62 20.15
C GLU A 222 1.30 14.11 19.78
N THR A 223 2.21 14.43 18.87
CA THR A 223 2.34 15.79 18.34
C THR A 223 1.03 16.25 17.71
N LEU A 224 0.39 15.41 16.88
CA LEU A 224 -0.89 15.74 16.25
C LEU A 224 -2.01 15.96 17.27
N ARG A 225 -2.11 15.12 18.31
CA ARG A 225 -3.15 15.24 19.36
C ARG A 225 -3.09 16.54 20.17
N ARG A 226 -1.95 17.24 20.15
CA ARG A 226 -1.77 18.53 20.85
C ARG A 226 -2.16 19.73 19.98
N LEU A 227 -2.60 19.49 18.75
CA LEU A 227 -2.93 20.51 17.77
C LEU A 227 -4.41 20.42 17.39
N ASN A 228 -4.95 21.52 16.88
CA ASN A 228 -6.25 21.56 16.23
C ASN A 228 -6.10 22.22 14.87
N ALA A 229 -6.71 21.62 13.85
CA ALA A 229 -6.63 22.11 12.48
C ALA A 229 -8.01 22.48 11.95
N ASP A 230 -8.06 23.52 11.13
CA ASP A 230 -9.28 23.91 10.44
C ASP A 230 -9.61 22.97 9.29
N ILE A 231 -8.59 22.53 8.56
CA ILE A 231 -8.75 21.63 7.41
C ILE A 231 -7.60 20.63 7.31
N LEU A 232 -7.95 19.39 6.98
CA LEU A 232 -7.03 18.31 6.65
C LEU A 232 -7.19 17.95 5.16
N PHE A 233 -6.09 17.89 4.44
CA PHE A 233 -5.99 17.23 3.14
C PHE A 233 -5.30 15.87 3.33
N LEU A 234 -6.08 14.80 3.14
CA LEU A 234 -5.67 13.43 3.43
C LEU A 234 -5.48 12.63 2.14
N GLY A 235 -4.26 12.18 1.88
CA GLY A 235 -3.98 11.24 0.81
C GLY A 235 -4.55 9.86 1.13
N VAL A 236 -5.27 9.25 0.20
CA VAL A 236 -5.87 7.93 0.41
C VAL A 236 -5.57 6.98 -0.74
N ASP A 237 -5.35 5.70 -0.42
CA ASP A 237 -5.14 4.65 -1.44
C ASP A 237 -6.45 3.93 -1.79
N GLY A 238 -7.50 4.09 -0.96
CA GLY A 238 -8.83 3.58 -1.24
C GLY A 238 -9.93 4.36 -0.53
N PHE A 239 -11.10 4.36 -1.15
CA PHE A 239 -12.32 4.99 -0.66
C PHE A 239 -13.49 4.02 -0.89
N ASP A 240 -14.21 3.70 0.18
CA ASP A 240 -15.48 2.97 0.10
C ASP A 240 -16.51 3.64 1.00
N VAL A 241 -17.76 3.72 0.54
CA VAL A 241 -18.83 4.41 1.26
C VAL A 241 -19.15 3.74 2.61
N ARG A 242 -18.94 2.42 2.72
CA ARG A 242 -19.18 1.64 3.94
C ARG A 242 -17.93 1.52 4.80
N TYR A 243 -16.77 1.29 4.19
CA TYR A 243 -15.51 1.04 4.91
C TYR A 243 -14.65 2.28 5.14
N GLY A 244 -14.98 3.40 4.50
CA GLY A 244 -14.28 4.66 4.64
C GLY A 244 -12.98 4.74 3.85
N LEU A 245 -12.02 5.50 4.39
CA LEU A 245 -10.72 5.74 3.79
C LEU A 245 -9.73 4.65 4.21
N SER A 246 -8.92 4.19 3.26
CA SER A 246 -7.93 3.13 3.51
C SER A 246 -6.55 3.48 2.98
N THR A 247 -5.53 2.94 3.65
CA THR A 247 -4.12 2.98 3.26
C THR A 247 -3.48 1.62 3.57
N PRO A 248 -2.50 1.13 2.79
CA PRO A 248 -1.96 -0.23 2.96
C PRO A 248 -1.08 -0.37 4.22
N ASN A 249 -0.65 0.73 4.84
CA ASN A 249 0.24 0.69 6.00
C ASN A 249 -0.47 0.96 7.32
N LEU A 250 -0.30 0.07 8.30
CA LEU A 250 -0.94 0.18 9.61
C LEU A 250 -0.49 1.42 10.40
N LEU A 251 0.77 1.82 10.32
CA LEU A 251 1.28 2.98 11.06
C LEU A 251 0.79 4.29 10.44
N GLU A 252 0.74 4.38 9.11
CA GLU A 252 0.08 5.50 8.42
C GLU A 252 -1.41 5.55 8.77
N ALA A 253 -2.11 4.41 8.75
CA ALA A 253 -3.52 4.36 9.13
C ALA A 253 -3.80 4.84 10.57
N LYS A 254 -2.85 4.68 11.49
CA LYS A 254 -2.96 5.22 12.86
C LYS A 254 -2.78 6.73 12.87
N VAL A 255 -1.75 7.24 12.20
CA VAL A 255 -1.50 8.68 12.08
C VAL A 255 -2.65 9.39 11.37
N ASN A 256 -3.12 8.86 10.24
CA ASN A 256 -4.22 9.41 9.45
C ASN A 256 -5.51 9.49 10.28
N ARG A 257 -5.76 8.51 11.15
CA ARG A 257 -6.90 8.55 12.06
C ARG A 257 -6.80 9.70 13.07
N VAL A 258 -5.63 9.90 13.66
CA VAL A 258 -5.40 11.04 14.56
C VAL A 258 -5.57 12.36 13.81
N MET A 259 -5.04 12.47 12.58
CA MET A 259 -5.25 13.66 11.74
C MET A 259 -6.74 13.96 11.52
N VAL A 260 -7.55 12.93 11.23
CA VAL A 260 -9.01 13.06 11.06
C VAL A 260 -9.67 13.50 12.37
N GLU A 261 -9.23 12.97 13.52
CA GLU A 261 -9.79 13.32 14.83
C GLU A 261 -9.55 14.80 15.21
N VAL A 262 -8.39 15.36 14.88
CA VAL A 262 -8.01 16.73 15.29
C VAL A 262 -8.42 17.82 14.31
N ALA A 263 -8.88 17.45 13.11
CA ALA A 263 -9.28 18.38 12.05
C ALA A 263 -10.79 18.65 12.07
N ARG A 264 -11.18 19.92 11.94
CA ARG A 264 -12.60 20.32 11.84
C ARG A 264 -13.26 19.86 10.54
N ARG A 265 -12.49 19.84 9.45
CA ARG A 265 -12.93 19.40 8.13
C ARG A 265 -11.87 18.53 7.47
N THR A 266 -12.25 17.37 6.97
CA THR A 266 -11.37 16.48 6.20
C THR A 266 -11.75 16.48 4.73
N VAL A 267 -10.76 16.60 3.86
CA VAL A 267 -10.86 16.47 2.40
C VAL A 267 -9.95 15.33 1.96
N ALA A 268 -10.52 14.27 1.39
CA ALA A 268 -9.75 13.17 0.81
C ALA A 268 -9.23 13.56 -0.58
N THR A 269 -8.00 13.15 -0.91
CA THR A 269 -7.29 13.53 -2.15
C THR A 269 -6.58 12.37 -2.82
#